data_AF-A0AAJ6DR19-F1
#
_entry.id   AF-A0AAJ6DR19-F1
#
_cell.length_a   1.000
_cell.length_b   1.000
_cell.length_c   1.000
_cell.angle_alpha   90.00
_cell.angle_beta   90.00
_cell.angle_gamma   90.00
#
_symmetry.space_group_name_H-M   'P 1'
#
loop_
_entity.id
_entity.type
_entity.pdbx_description
1 polymer ?
#
loop_
_entity_poly.entity_id
_entity_poly.type
_entity_poly.pdbx_seq_one_letter_code
_entity_poly.pdbx_strand_id
1 'polypeptide(L)' 'MPNDRLYQRYMDALTTYRDHRAACTDPRCTGSGRCPDGERLWSEFTRRQDAHMKSIRNRRNTP' A
#
# COMPACT_ATOMS: atom_id res chain seq x y z
N MET A 1 -1.36 -18.51 -7.88
CA MET A 1 -1.72 -17.78 -9.12
C MET A 1 -0.96 -16.45 -9.19
N PRO A 2 -0.67 -15.86 -10.37
CA PRO A 2 0.03 -14.56 -10.49
C PRO A 2 -0.58 -13.40 -9.67
N ASN A 3 -1.88 -13.46 -9.37
CA ASN A 3 -2.58 -12.46 -8.55
C ASN A 3 -2.15 -12.48 -7.08
N ASP A 4 -1.74 -13.63 -6.54
CA ASP A 4 -1.33 -13.75 -5.13
C ASP A 4 -0.09 -12.91 -4.86
N ARG A 5 0.84 -12.82 -5.82
CA ARG A 5 2.09 -12.09 -5.63
C ARG A 5 1.89 -10.57 -5.57
N LEU A 6 0.98 -10.02 -6.39
CA LEU A 6 0.64 -8.60 -6.34
C LEU A 6 -0.20 -8.27 -5.11
N TYR A 7 -1.14 -9.15 -4.76
CA TYR A 7 -1.94 -9.01 -3.55
C TYR A 7 -1.07 -9.06 -2.29
N GLN A 8 -0.13 -10.02 -2.20
CA GLN A 8 0.84 -10.11 -1.11
C GLN A 8 1.71 -8.85 -1.02
N ARG A 9 2.22 -8.33 -2.14
CA ARG A 9 2.99 -7.07 -2.14
C ARG A 9 2.17 -5.88 -1.67
N TYR A 10 0.89 -5.82 -2.01
CA TYR A 10 -0.03 -4.79 -1.53
C TYR A 10 -0.27 -4.91 -0.02
N MET A 11 -0.54 -6.12 0.47
CA MET A 11 -0.75 -6.38 1.90
C MET A 11 0.51 -6.09 2.73
N ASP A 12 1.68 -6.47 2.23
CA ASP A 12 2.97 -6.20 2.86
C ASP A 12 3.21 -4.69 3.04
N ALA A 13 2.96 -3.89 1.99
CA ALA A 13 3.07 -2.42 2.09
C ALA A 13 2.05 -1.81 3.07
N LEU A 14 0.84 -2.39 3.15
CA LEU A 14 -0.15 -1.96 4.15
C LEU A 14 0.29 -2.27 5.58
N THR A 15 0.87 -3.45 5.79
CA THR A 15 1.45 -3.84 7.08
C THR A 15 2.59 -2.91 7.46
N THR A 16 3.54 -2.64 6.56
CA THR A 16 4.64 -1.71 6.82
C THR A 16 4.13 -0.30 7.17
N TYR A 17 3.10 0.20 6.48
CA TYR A 17 2.49 1.49 6.81
C TYR A 17 1.83 1.50 8.20
N ARG A 18 1.15 0.41 8.57
CA ARG A 18 0.52 0.26 9.90
C ARG A 18 1.55 0.17 11.01
N ASP A 19 2.60 -0.63 10.80
CA ASP A 19 3.71 -0.78 11.76
C ASP A 19 4.42 0.55 11.95
N HIS A 20 4.71 1.26 10.85
CA HIS A 20 5.25 2.60 10.91
C HIS A 20 4.33 3.53 11.70
N ARG A 21 3.02 3.58 11.40
CA ARG A 21 2.08 4.42 12.13
C ARG A 21 2.00 4.09 13.63
N ALA A 22 2.13 2.81 14.00
CA ALA A 22 2.10 2.38 15.39
C ALA A 22 3.40 2.74 16.14
N ALA A 23 4.55 2.68 15.46
CA ALA A 23 5.86 2.99 16.03
C ALA A 23 6.27 4.46 15.87
N CYS A 24 5.59 5.22 15.02
CA CYS A 24 5.95 6.60 14.72
C CYS A 24 5.66 7.49 15.93
N THR A 25 6.71 8.11 16.44
CA THR A 25 6.65 9.13 17.51
C THR A 25 6.66 10.54 16.96
N ASP A 26 6.67 10.71 15.63
CA ASP A 26 6.63 12.04 15.00
C ASP A 26 5.28 12.70 15.28
N PRO A 27 5.24 13.88 15.93
CA PRO A 27 4.01 14.61 16.22
C PRO A 27 3.25 15.06 14.95
N ARG A 28 3.87 15.01 13.76
CA ARG A 28 3.20 15.24 12.48
C ARG A 28 2.42 14.03 11.99
N CYS A 29 2.76 12.84 12.46
CA CYS A 29 2.10 11.58 12.09
C CYS A 29 0.86 11.31 12.97
N THR A 30 -0.03 12.30 13.06
CA THR A 30 -1.30 12.20 13.82
C THR A 30 -2.39 11.53 12.98
N GLY A 31 -3.54 11.18 13.56
CA GLY A 31 -4.57 10.41 12.86
C GLY A 31 -5.02 10.93 11.48
N SER A 32 -4.82 12.22 11.21
CA SER A 32 -5.06 12.91 9.94
C SER A 32 -3.78 13.39 9.22
N GLY A 33 -2.64 13.45 9.90
CA GLY A 33 -1.35 13.90 9.36
C GLY A 33 -0.38 12.73 9.12
N ARG A 34 0.43 12.81 8.07
CA ARG A 34 1.49 11.82 7.83
C ARG A 34 2.83 12.53 7.92
N CYS A 35 3.80 11.91 8.59
CA CYS A 35 5.19 12.33 8.45
C CYS A 35 5.70 11.97 7.04
N PRO A 36 6.85 12.51 6.60
CA PRO A 36 7.40 12.23 5.27
C PRO A 36 7.58 10.72 4.99
N ASP A 37 7.95 9.95 6.01
CA ASP A 37 8.09 8.49 5.91
C ASP A 37 6.73 7.80 5.73
N GLY A 38 5.73 8.18 6.52
CA GLY A 38 4.36 7.70 6.40
C GLY A 38 3.73 8.06 5.05
N GLU A 39 4.03 9.24 4.51
CA GLU A 39 3.59 9.68 3.18
C GLU A 39 4.27 8.87 2.06
N ARG A 40 5.55 8.55 2.21
CA ARG A 40 6.27 7.66 1.29
C ARG A 40 5.67 6.26 1.29
N LEU A 41 5.44 5.68 2.47
CA LEU A 41 4.84 4.36 2.63
C LEU A 41 3.40 4.32 2.09
N TRP A 42 2.62 5.37 2.34
CA TRP A 42 1.28 5.51 1.78
C TRP A 42 1.29 5.57 0.25
N SER A 43 2.18 6.37 -0.33
CA SER A 43 2.35 6.48 -1.79
C SER A 43 2.75 5.14 -2.43
N GLU A 44 3.64 4.39 -1.77
CA GLU A 44 4.01 3.04 -2.22
C GLU A 44 2.83 2.06 -2.14
N PHE A 45 2.06 2.09 -1.06
CA PHE A 45 0.85 1.30 -0.90
C PHE A 45 -0.16 1.58 -2.02
N THR A 46 -0.46 2.85 -2.30
CA THR A 46 -1.39 3.25 -3.37
C THR A 46 -0.91 2.75 -4.74
N ARG A 47 0.39 2.89 -5.06
CA ARG A 47 0.95 2.35 -6.31
C ARG A 47 0.77 0.84 -6.43
N ARG A 48 0.97 0.09 -5.34
CA ARG A 48 0.80 -1.38 -5.33
C ARG A 48 -0.66 -1.78 -5.44
N GLN A 49 -1.58 -1.04 -4.82
CA GLN A 49 -3.03 -1.22 -4.96
C GLN A 49 -3.45 -1.04 -6.43
N ASP A 50 -3.00 0.04 -7.07
CA ASP A 50 -3.30 0.32 -8.48
C ASP A 50 -2.75 -0.75 -9.41
N ALA A 51 -1.53 -1.23 -9.16
CA ALA A 51 -0.95 -2.34 -9.93
C ALA A 51 -1.78 -3.63 -9.80
N HIS A 52 -2.26 -3.94 -8.59
CA HIS A 52 -3.13 -5.08 -8.35
C HIS A 52 -4.49 -4.93 -9.05
N MET A 53 -5.13 -3.77 -8.92
CA MET A 53 -6.39 -3.42 -9.60
C MET A 53 -6.25 -3.51 -11.13
N LYS A 54 -5.15 -3.00 -11.69
CA LYS A 54 -4.84 -3.08 -13.12
C LYS A 54 -4.65 -4.52 -13.59
N SER A 55 -3.98 -5.36 -12.79
CA SER A 55 -3.85 -6.80 -13.06
C SER A 55 -5.22 -7.49 -13.07
N ILE A 56 -6.10 -7.17 -12.11
CA ILE A 56 -7.47 -7.70 -12.07
C ILE A 56 -8.27 -7.27 -13.30
N ARG A 57 -8.22 -5.99 -13.69
CA ARG A 57 -8.92 -5.50 -14.91
C ARG A 57 -8.42 -6.17 -16.18
N ASN A 58 -7.11 -6.28 -16.36
CA ASN A 58 -6.54 -6.92 -17.54
C ASN A 58 -6.98 -8.39 -17.66
N ARG A 59 -7.05 -9.12 -16.54
CA ARG A 59 -7.59 -10.48 -16.51
C ARG A 59 -9.08 -10.54 -16.85
N ARG A 60 -9.87 -9.56 -16.40
CA ARG A 60 -11.30 -9.47 -16.74
C ARG A 60 -11.57 -9.13 -18.21
N ASN A 61 -10.62 -8.46 -18.87
CA ASN A 61 -10.66 -8.11 -20.30
C ASN A 61 -9.94 -9.12 -21.20
N THR A 62 -9.54 -10.28 -20.68
CA THR A 62 -9.00 -11.36 -21.51
C THR A 62 -10.20 -12.17 -22.04
N PRO A 63 -10.49 -12.15 -23.36
CA PRO A 63 -11.60 -12.91 -23.95
C PRO A 63 -11.40 -14.42 -23.88
#